data_AF-A0AAD7BLL8-F1
#
_entry.id   AF-A0AAD7BLL8-F1
#
_cell.length_a   1.000
_cell.length_b   1.000
_cell.length_c   1.000
_cell.angle_alpha   90.00
_cell.angle_beta   90.00
_cell.angle_gamma   90.00
#
_symmetry.space_group_name_H-M   'P 1'
#
loop_
_entity.id
_entity.type
_entity.pdbx_description
1 polymer ?
#
loop_
_entity_poly.entity_id
_entity_poly.type
_entity_poly.pdbx_seq_one_letter_code
_entity_poly.pdbx_strand_id
1 'polypeptide(L)'
;MLRAHDTSDVDTQSFYHRQESDLDQKILEVSKHIGTERKILEASHSLRQSTTNPEVLSRNEARIKETERSLRYFEATLRELQARKAQESQSDG
;
A
#
# COMPACT_ATOMS: atom_id res chain seq x y z
N MET A 1 -39.04 37.57 11.52
CA MET A 1 -37.74 37.50 10.82
C MET A 1 -37.14 36.12 11.08
N LEU A 2 -37.26 35.20 10.13
CA LEU A 2 -36.61 33.88 10.23
C LEU A 2 -35.13 34.04 9.90
N ARG A 3 -34.26 33.69 10.84
CA ARG A 3 -32.82 33.57 10.61
C ARG A 3 -32.59 32.19 10.02
N ALA A 4 -32.27 32.13 8.73
CA ALA A 4 -31.83 30.91 8.08
C ALA A 4 -30.53 30.46 8.77
N HIS A 5 -30.59 29.34 9.48
CA HIS A 5 -29.39 28.65 9.91
C HIS A 5 -28.87 27.85 8.71
N ASP A 6 -27.75 28.34 8.22
CA ASP A 6 -26.87 27.74 7.25
C ASP A 6 -26.51 26.30 7.68
N THR A 7 -27.03 25.30 6.97
CA THR A 7 -26.79 23.87 7.24
C THR A 7 -25.66 23.29 6.39
N SER A 8 -24.76 24.12 5.84
CA SER A 8 -23.78 23.68 4.85
C SER A 8 -22.45 23.13 5.41
N ASP A 9 -22.22 23.17 6.73
CA ASP A 9 -20.90 22.86 7.33
C ASP A 9 -20.76 21.41 7.85
N VAL A 10 -21.88 20.71 8.10
CA VAL A 10 -21.84 19.38 8.77
C VAL A 10 -21.59 18.22 7.78
N ASP A 11 -21.97 18.39 6.51
CA ASP A 11 -21.73 17.37 5.48
C ASP A 11 -20.26 17.35 5.05
N THR A 12 -19.64 18.50 4.86
CA THR A 12 -18.29 18.60 4.30
C THR A 12 -17.24 17.92 5.20
N GLN A 13 -17.31 18.13 6.52
CA GLN A 13 -16.40 17.49 7.49
C GLN A 13 -16.54 15.94 7.52
N SER A 14 -17.75 15.41 7.33
CA SER A 14 -17.99 13.96 7.34
C SER A 14 -17.44 13.24 6.09
N PHE A 15 -17.41 13.92 4.94
CA PHE A 15 -16.83 13.38 3.71
C PHE A 15 -15.30 13.31 3.76
N TYR A 16 -14.62 14.34 4.27
CA TYR A 16 -13.16 14.36 4.38
C TYR A 16 -12.64 13.33 5.40
N HIS A 17 -13.31 13.19 6.54
CA HIS A 17 -12.90 12.21 7.56
C HIS A 17 -13.01 10.75 7.06
N ARG A 18 -14.04 10.45 6.25
CA ARG A 18 -14.17 9.13 5.61
C ARG A 18 -13.04 8.89 4.58
N GLN A 19 -12.69 9.90 3.81
CA GLN A 19 -11.66 9.79 2.77
C GLN A 19 -10.25 9.57 3.35
N GLU A 20 -9.93 10.23 4.46
CA GLU A 20 -8.66 10.03 5.18
C GLU A 20 -8.57 8.60 5.77
N SER A 21 -9.64 8.12 6.40
CA SER A 21 -9.74 6.75 6.91
C SER A 21 -9.54 5.70 5.80
N ASP A 22 -10.14 5.92 4.63
CA ASP A 22 -10.01 5.02 3.49
C ASP A 22 -8.57 5.01 2.92
N LEU A 23 -7.92 6.17 2.86
CA LEU A 23 -6.53 6.29 2.41
C LEU A 23 -5.56 5.57 3.36
N ASP A 24 -5.75 5.76 4.67
CA ASP A 24 -4.93 5.12 5.70
C ASP A 24 -5.09 3.61 5.72
N GLN A 25 -6.32 3.13 5.56
CA GLN A 25 -6.57 1.70 5.46
C GLN A 25 -5.87 1.10 4.23
N LYS A 26 -5.90 1.79 3.10
CA LYS A 26 -5.22 1.36 1.88
C LYS A 26 -3.68 1.36 2.04
N ILE A 27 -3.12 2.38 2.69
CA ILE A 27 -1.69 2.43 3.03
C ILE A 27 -1.28 1.24 3.89
N LEU A 28 -2.07 0.92 4.91
CA LEU A 28 -1.82 -0.21 5.80
C LEU A 28 -1.86 -1.55 5.05
N GLU A 29 -2.85 -1.75 4.20
CA GLU A 29 -3.00 -2.97 3.38
C GLU A 29 -1.82 -3.16 2.43
N VAL A 30 -1.44 -2.12 1.68
CA VAL A 30 -0.29 -2.17 0.76
C VAL A 30 1.00 -2.45 1.54
N SER A 31 1.19 -1.82 2.70
CA SER A 31 2.36 -2.06 3.55
C SER A 31 2.45 -3.50 4.05
N LYS A 32 1.32 -4.09 4.47
CA LYS A 32 1.25 -5.51 4.87
C LYS A 32 1.60 -6.42 3.70
N HIS A 33 1.10 -6.11 2.52
CA HIS A 33 1.37 -6.90 1.32
C HIS A 33 2.86 -6.87 0.94
N ILE A 34 3.49 -5.69 0.96
CA ILE A 34 4.96 -5.55 0.78
C ILE A 34 5.72 -6.41 1.81
N GLY A 35 5.29 -6.40 3.07
CA GLY A 35 5.87 -7.23 4.12
C GLY A 35 5.82 -8.73 3.80
N THR A 36 4.70 -9.21 3.26
CA THR A 36 4.53 -10.60 2.82
C THR A 36 5.44 -10.93 1.63
N GLU A 37 5.46 -10.09 0.59
CA GLU A 37 6.30 -10.31 -0.59
C GLU A 37 7.79 -10.31 -0.23
N ARG A 38 8.24 -9.45 0.70
CA ARG A 38 9.63 -9.48 1.20
C ARG A 38 9.99 -10.80 1.86
N LYS A 39 9.09 -11.37 2.67
CA LYS A 39 9.31 -12.69 3.30
C LYS A 39 9.36 -13.81 2.26
N ILE A 40 8.52 -13.74 1.23
CA ILE A 40 8.54 -14.69 0.11
C ILE A 40 9.87 -14.60 -0.63
N LEU A 41 10.36 -13.39 -0.88
CA LEU A 41 11.64 -13.17 -1.56
C LEU A 41 12.81 -13.75 -0.75
N GLU A 42 12.85 -13.49 0.55
CA GLU A 42 13.85 -14.04 1.47
C GLU A 42 13.83 -15.57 1.47
N ALA A 43 12.65 -16.18 1.61
CA ALA A 43 12.49 -17.63 1.55
C ALA A 43 12.94 -18.20 0.20
N SER A 44 12.64 -17.51 -0.90
CA SER A 44 13.04 -17.93 -2.25
C SER A 44 14.56 -17.86 -2.42
N HIS A 45 15.23 -16.85 -1.85
CA HIS A 45 16.70 -16.80 -1.83
C HIS A 45 17.31 -17.93 -1.00
N SER A 46 16.74 -18.26 0.16
CA SER A 46 17.17 -19.39 0.98
C SER A 46 17.00 -20.73 0.26
N LEU A 47 15.88 -20.90 -0.46
CA LEU A 47 15.60 -22.11 -1.24
C LEU A 47 16.65 -22.33 -2.34
N ARG A 48 17.13 -21.25 -2.98
CA ARG A 48 18.21 -21.32 -3.98
C ARG A 48 19.51 -21.90 -3.42
N GLN A 49 19.77 -21.70 -2.13
CA GLN A 49 20.96 -22.23 -1.45
C GLN A 49 20.75 -23.64 -0.88
N SER A 50 19.48 -24.05 -0.73
CA SER A 50 19.09 -25.28 -0.04
C SER A 50 18.82 -26.47 -0.98
N THR A 51 18.79 -26.24 -2.30
CA THR A 51 18.56 -27.31 -3.29
C THR A 51 19.48 -27.17 -4.49
N THR A 52 19.80 -28.31 -5.12
CA THR A 52 20.55 -28.39 -6.38
C THR A 52 19.68 -28.87 -7.55
N ASN A 53 18.38 -29.10 -7.31
CA ASN A 53 17.47 -29.58 -8.36
C ASN A 53 17.20 -28.46 -9.38
N PRO A 54 17.57 -28.63 -10.66
CA PRO A 54 17.46 -27.58 -11.68
C PRO A 54 16.01 -27.15 -11.97
N GLU A 55 15.04 -28.06 -11.87
CA GLU A 55 13.63 -27.72 -12.08
C GLU A 55 13.11 -26.83 -10.94
N VAL A 56 13.47 -27.16 -9.70
CA VAL A 56 13.11 -26.37 -8.53
C VAL A 56 13.77 -25.00 -8.58
N LEU A 57 15.04 -24.93 -8.98
CA LEU A 57 15.76 -23.66 -9.15
C LEU A 57 15.11 -22.78 -10.21
N SER A 58 14.74 -23.33 -11.37
CA SER A 58 14.07 -22.58 -12.44
C SER A 58 12.72 -22.01 -11.98
N ARG A 59 11.89 -22.82 -11.32
CA ARG A 59 10.61 -22.35 -10.74
C ARG A 59 10.83 -21.28 -9.68
N ASN A 60 11.84 -21.45 -8.83
CA ASN A 60 12.21 -20.47 -7.80
C ASN A 60 12.69 -19.15 -8.42
N GLU A 61 13.49 -19.18 -9.48
CA GLU A 61 13.92 -17.97 -10.19
C GLU A 61 12.75 -17.22 -10.83
N ALA A 62 11.80 -17.94 -11.43
CA ALA A 62 10.56 -17.35 -11.93
C ALA A 62 9.77 -16.67 -10.80
N ARG A 63 9.69 -17.32 -9.63
CA ARG A 63 9.02 -16.76 -8.44
C ARG A 63 9.71 -15.51 -7.93
N ILE A 64 11.04 -15.51 -7.85
CA ILE A 64 11.85 -14.34 -7.43
C ILE A 64 11.56 -13.15 -8.34
N LYS A 65 11.64 -13.33 -9.67
CA LYS A 65 11.42 -12.24 -10.64
C LYS A 65 10.01 -11.65 -10.52
N GLU A 66 9.02 -12.49 -10.30
CA GLU A 66 7.63 -12.05 -10.14
C GLU A 66 7.41 -11.31 -8.81
N THR A 67 7.93 -11.84 -7.70
CA THR A 67 7.87 -11.16 -6.40
C THR A 67 8.62 -9.82 -6.42
N GLU A 68 9.78 -9.74 -7.07
CA GLU A 68 10.51 -8.47 -7.26
C GLU A 68 9.70 -7.45 -8.07
N ARG A 69 9.00 -7.89 -9.13
CA ARG A 69 8.13 -7.02 -9.93
C ARG A 69 6.97 -6.50 -9.09
N SER A 70 6.29 -7.39 -8.36
CA SER A 70 5.20 -7.05 -7.45
C SER A 70 5.65 -6.06 -6.39
N LEU A 71 6.80 -6.30 -5.75
CA LEU A 71 7.38 -5.39 -4.76
C LEU A 71 7.57 -3.98 -5.31
N ARG A 72 8.17 -3.83 -6.49
CA ARG A 72 8.37 -2.51 -7.11
C ARG A 72 7.05 -1.78 -7.33
N TYR A 73 6.02 -2.50 -7.79
CA TYR A 73 4.69 -1.94 -8.00
C TYR A 73 4.06 -1.47 -6.68
N PHE A 74 4.08 -2.31 -5.65
CA PHE A 74 3.50 -1.96 -4.35
C PHE A 74 4.28 -0.86 -3.65
N GLU A 75 5.61 -0.84 -3.74
CA GLU A 75 6.45 0.23 -3.18
C GLU A 75 6.18 1.58 -3.87
N ALA A 76 6.00 1.59 -5.20
CA ALA A 76 5.58 2.78 -5.92
C ALA A 76 4.18 3.25 -5.49
N THR A 77 3.24 2.31 -5.38
CA THR A 77 1.86 2.58 -4.92
C THR A 77 1.86 3.15 -3.50
N LEU A 78 2.62 2.56 -2.58
CA LEU A 78 2.74 3.03 -1.20
C LEU A 78 3.27 4.46 -1.14
N ARG A 79 4.31 4.77 -1.92
CA ARG A 79 4.88 6.11 -2.00
C ARG A 79 3.86 7.13 -2.49
N GLU A 80 3.08 6.79 -3.53
CA GLU A 80 2.04 7.66 -4.05
C GLU A 80 0.94 7.92 -3.01
N LEU A 81 0.47 6.87 -2.32
CA LEU A 81 -0.56 7.02 -1.28
C LEU A 81 -0.06 7.87 -0.11
N GLN A 82 1.19 7.69 0.33
CA GLN A 82 1.80 8.50 1.37
C GLN A 82 1.98 9.96 0.95
N ALA A 83 2.34 10.21 -0.32
CA ALA A 83 2.44 11.57 -0.85
C ALA A 83 1.08 12.26 -0.89
N ARG A 84 0.02 11.56 -1.31
CA ARG A 84 -1.36 12.07 -1.27
C ARG A 84 -1.79 12.42 0.16
N LYS A 85 -1.51 11.54 1.13
CA LYS A 85 -1.80 11.82 2.55
C LYS A 85 -1.07 13.07 3.04
N ALA A 86 0.22 13.19 2.73
CA ALA A 86 1.02 14.34 3.15
C ALA A 86 0.51 15.67 2.56
N GLN A 87 -0.02 15.64 1.34
CA GLN A 87 -0.67 16.81 0.72
C GLN A 87 -1.97 17.17 1.44
N GLU A 88 -2.82 16.18 1.72
CA GLU A 88 -4.09 16.38 2.47
C GLU A 88 -3.84 17.03 3.84
N SER A 89 -2.84 16.54 4.59
CA SER A 89 -2.46 17.11 5.89
C SER A 89 -1.86 18.53 5.82
N GLN A 90 -1.32 18.95 4.66
CA GLN A 90 -0.77 20.30 4.47
C GLN A 90 -1.82 21.32 4.04
N SER A 91 -2.89 20.88 3.38
CA SER A 91 -4.01 21.74 2.99
C SER A 91 -4.99 22.07 4.11
N ASP A 92 -4.92 21.35 5.24
CA ASP A 92 -5.84 21.49 6.39
C ASP A 92 -5.25 22.32 7.55
N GLY A 93 -4.15 23.05 7.33
CA GLY A 93 -3.47 23.93 8.30
C GLY A 93 -3.24 25.34 7.78
#